data_AF-A0A1S7SJR3-F1
#
_entry.id   AF-A0A1S7SJR3-F1
#
_cell.length_a   1.000
_cell.length_b   1.000
_cell.length_c   1.000
_cell.angle_alpha   90.00
_cell.angle_beta   90.00
_cell.angle_gamma   90.00
#
_symmetry.space_group_name_H-M   'P 1'
#
loop_
_entity.id
_entity.type
_entity.pdbx_description
1 polymer ?
#
loop_
_entity_poly.entity_id
_entity_poly.type
_entity_poly.pdbx_seq_one_letter_code
_entity_poly.pdbx_strand_id
1 'polypeptide(L)' 'MRYWEACEAQVTVAEAIDECRKHGITAVVREADGALIDEDSGEVIGLPDGYGEFYGGDVLGFLGY' A
#
# COMPACT_ATOMS: atom_id res chain seq x y z
N MET A 1 9.26 8.66 -7.69
CA MET A 1 8.11 9.37 -8.29
C MET A 1 7.89 10.67 -7.53
N ARG A 2 7.28 11.69 -8.14
CA ARG A 2 6.89 12.88 -7.38
C ARG A 2 5.59 12.58 -6.60
N TYR A 3 5.43 13.16 -5.41
CA TYR A 3 4.31 12.96 -4.48
C TYR A 3 2.91 13.02 -5.15
N TRP A 4 2.72 13.94 -6.09
CA TRP A 4 1.45 14.18 -6.80
C TRP A 4 1.09 13.11 -7.84
N GLU A 5 2.07 12.39 -8.39
CA GLU A 5 1.79 11.29 -9.33
C GLU A 5 1.33 10.03 -8.60
N ALA A 6 1.74 9.84 -7.34
CA ALA A 6 1.38 8.67 -6.54
C ALA A 6 -0.06 8.76 -5.97
N CYS A 7 -0.61 9.96 -5.74
CA CYS A 7 -1.99 10.11 -5.27
C CYS A 7 -3.06 9.69 -6.31
N GLU A 8 -2.76 9.78 -7.61
CA GLU A 8 -3.71 9.39 -8.67
C GLU A 8 -3.32 8.08 -9.37
N ALA A 9 -2.15 7.52 -9.05
CA ALA A 9 -1.68 6.27 -9.63
C ALA A 9 -2.25 5.05 -8.93
N GLN A 10 -2.61 4.06 -9.74
CA GLN A 10 -2.64 2.67 -9.29
C GLN A 10 -1.19 2.23 -9.07
N VAL A 11 -0.90 1.75 -7.87
CA VAL A 11 0.40 1.20 -7.49
C VAL A 11 0.29 -0.30 -7.34
N THR A 12 1.26 -1.01 -7.89
CA THR A 12 1.33 -2.46 -7.73
C THR A 12 1.66 -2.84 -6.27
N VAL A 13 1.33 -4.07 -5.88
CA VAL A 13 1.73 -4.67 -4.59
C VAL A 13 3.21 -4.39 -4.28
N ALA A 14 4.07 -4.62 -5.27
CA ALA A 14 5.52 -4.52 -5.08
C ALA A 14 5.97 -3.08 -4.80
N GLU A 15 5.37 -2.10 -5.47
CA GLU A 15 5.67 -0.68 -5.25
C GLU A 15 5.16 -0.21 -3.89
N ALA A 16 3.96 -0.61 -3.49
CA ALA A 16 3.42 -0.29 -2.18
C ALA A 16 4.28 -0.88 -1.05
N ILE A 17 4.71 -2.14 -1.17
CA ILE A 17 5.61 -2.78 -0.20
C ILE A 17 6.98 -2.08 -0.15
N ASP A 18 7.55 -1.72 -1.31
CA ASP A 18 8.84 -1.00 -1.35
C ASP A 18 8.74 0.37 -0.68
N GLU A 19 7.62 1.07 -0.88
CA GLU A 19 7.39 2.35 -0.23
C GLU A 19 7.19 2.20 1.28
N CYS A 20 6.34 1.29 1.74
CA CYS A 20 6.18 0.99 3.17
C CYS A 20 7.51 0.63 3.84
N ARG A 21 8.37 -0.14 3.15
CA ARG A 21 9.70 -0.50 3.66
C ARG A 21 10.61 0.72 3.88
N LYS A 22 10.52 1.76 3.03
CA LYS A 22 11.30 3.00 3.22
C LYS A 22 10.89 3.76 4.49
N HIS A 23 9.66 3.58 4.93
CA HIS A 23 9.10 4.15 6.16
C HIS A 23 9.22 3.23 7.37
N GLY A 24 9.88 2.07 7.22
CA GLY A 24 10.08 1.10 8.30
C GLY A 24 8.85 0.26 8.62
N ILE A 25 7.89 0.16 7.70
CA ILE A 25 6.66 -0.64 7.83
C ILE A 25 6.82 -1.95 7.06
N THR A 26 6.43 -3.06 7.69
CA THR A 26 6.51 -4.40 7.09
C THR A 26 5.19 -4.75 6.40
N ALA A 27 4.98 -4.23 5.19
CA ALA A 27 3.73 -4.48 4.46
C ALA A 27 3.71 -5.87 3.78
N VAL A 28 2.61 -6.60 3.94
CA VAL A 28 2.36 -7.93 3.32
C VAL A 28 0.94 -8.01 2.75
N VAL A 29 0.75 -8.88 1.76
CA VAL A 29 -0.58 -9.15 1.19
C VAL A 29 -1.26 -10.24 2.03
N ARG A 30 -2.44 -9.93 2.57
CA ARG A 30 -3.28 -10.87 3.30
C ARG A 30 -3.92 -11.86 2.33
N GLU A 31 -3.66 -13.16 2.50
CA GLU A 31 -4.19 -14.21 1.62
C GLU A 31 -5.73 -14.30 1.59
N ALA A 32 -6.41 -13.85 2.64
CA ALA A 32 -7.87 -13.97 2.77
C ALA A 32 -8.63 -13.11 1.74
N ASP A 33 -8.14 -11.92 1.42
CA ASP A 33 -8.82 -10.94 0.57
C ASP A 33 -7.90 -10.07 -0.29
N GLY A 34 -6.60 -10.35 -0.27
CA GLY A 34 -5.60 -9.61 -1.03
C GLY A 34 -5.27 -8.23 -0.46
N ALA A 35 -5.79 -7.88 0.74
CA ALA A 35 -5.51 -6.59 1.36
C ALA A 35 -4.02 -6.41 1.65
N LEU A 36 -3.49 -5.22 1.42
CA LEU A 36 -2.18 -4.84 1.90
C LEU A 36 -2.31 -4.48 3.38
N ILE A 37 -1.60 -5.19 4.23
CA ILE A 37 -1.61 -5.00 5.68
C ILE A 37 -0.20 -4.78 6.19
N ASP A 38 -0.06 -4.06 7.30
CA ASP A 38 1.17 -4.07 8.08
C ASP A 38 1.25 -5.37 8.88
N GLU A 39 2.33 -6.14 8.70
CA GLU A 39 2.56 -7.42 9.39
C GLU A 39 2.76 -7.21 10.90
N ASP A 40 3.35 -6.08 11.30
CA ASP A 40 3.71 -5.80 12.68
C ASP A 40 2.50 -5.40 13.53
N SER A 41 1.59 -4.57 12.99
CA SER A 41 0.38 -4.11 13.68
C SER A 41 -0.89 -4.86 13.30
N GLY A 42 -0.93 -5.51 12.13
CA GLY A 42 -2.13 -6.08 11.54
C GLY A 42 -3.08 -5.04 10.93
N GLU A 43 -2.67 -3.77 10.84
CA GLU A 43 -3.50 -2.69 10.31
C GLU A 43 -3.61 -2.78 8.78
N VAL A 44 -4.78 -2.42 8.24
CA VAL A 44 -5.02 -2.45 6.78
C VAL A 44 -4.51 -1.17 6.16
N ILE A 45 -3.53 -1.29 5.27
CA ILE A 45 -2.93 -0.20 4.51
C ILE A 45 -3.80 0.15 3.29
N GLY A 46 -4.34 -0.87 2.62
CA GLY A 46 -5.20 -0.66 1.45
C GLY A 46 -5.84 -1.94 0.94
N LEU A 47 -6.93 -1.79 0.19
CA LEU A 47 -7.59 -2.89 -0.51
C LEU A 47 -7.20 -2.89 -1.98
N PRO A 48 -6.94 -4.07 -2.57
CA PRO A 48 -6.68 -4.14 -4.00
C PRO A 48 -7.97 -3.87 -4.77
N ASP A 49 -7.84 -3.30 -5.95
CA ASP A 49 -8.92 -3.26 -6.92
C ASP A 49 -9.12 -4.62 -7.60
N GLY A 50 -10.05 -4.69 -8.56
CA GLY A 50 -10.33 -5.91 -9.31
C GLY A 50 -9.18 -6.41 -10.20
N TYR A 51 -8.08 -5.66 -10.31
CA TYR A 51 -6.88 -5.99 -11.07
C TYR A 51 -5.67 -6.30 -10.17
N GLY A 52 -5.81 -6.20 -8.84
CA GLY A 52 -4.74 -6.46 -7.88
C GLY A 52 -3.81 -5.26 -7.62
N GLU A 53 -4.24 -4.06 -8.02
CA GLU A 53 -3.51 -2.81 -7.80
C GLU A 53 -4.12 -2.05 -6.62
N PHE A 54 -3.33 -1.20 -5.97
CA PHE A 54 -3.75 -0.39 -4.84
C PHE A 54 -3.86 1.06 -5.23
N TYR A 55 -4.79 1.77 -4.59
CA TYR A 55 -4.85 3.20 -4.72
C TYR A 55 -3.68 3.82 -3.95
N GLY A 56 -2.79 4.53 -4.64
CA GLY A 56 -1.60 5.11 -3.99
C GLY A 56 -1.97 6.12 -2.91
N GLY A 57 -3.14 6.75 -3.00
CA GLY A 57 -3.70 7.58 -1.93
C GLY A 57 -3.96 6.83 -0.62
N ASP A 58 -4.37 5.55 -0.66
CA ASP A 58 -4.59 4.75 0.55
C ASP A 58 -3.26 4.46 1.27
N VAL A 59 -2.25 4.08 0.48
CA VAL A 59 -0.89 3.81 0.99
C VAL A 59 -0.28 5.08 1.58
N LEU A 60 -0.37 6.21 0.88
CA LEU A 60 0.15 7.50 1.37
C LEU A 60 -0.61 8.00 2.60
N GLY A 61 -1.94 7.82 2.64
CA GLY A 61 -2.77 8.16 3.78
C GLY A 61 -2.41 7.37 5.03
N PHE A 62 -2.13 6.07 4.88
CA PHE A 62 -1.62 5.24 5.98
C PHE A 62 -0.25 5.73 6.49
N LEU A 63 0.63 6.13 5.57
CA LEU A 63 1.95 6.69 5.90
C LEU A 63 1.90 8.09 6.53
N GLY A 64 0.73 8.74 6.55
CA GLY A 64 0.52 10.04 7.18
C GLY A 64 0.87 11.25 6.31
N TYR A 65 0.79 11.10 4.98
CA TYR A 65 0.98 12.18 4.01
C TYR A 65 -0.28 13.01 3.72
#